data_AF-A0A6N7V8P2-F1
#
_entry.id   AF-A0A6N7V8P2-F1
#
_cell.length_a   1.000
_cell.length_b   1.000
_cell.length_c   1.000
_cell.angle_alpha   90.00
_cell.angle_beta   90.00
_cell.angle_gamma   90.00
#
_symmetry.space_group_name_H-M   'P 1'
#
loop_
_entity.id
_entity.type
_entity.pdbx_description
1 polymer ?
#
loop_
_entity_poly.entity_id
_entity_poly.type
_entity_poly.pdbx_seq_one_letter_code
_entity_poly.pdbx_strand_id
1 'polypeptide(L)'
;MVGALLTVIVVAIVQLALVLHVRNTLIDAAASGARYGTLADRSPQDGLERTRQLISGSLSEGFAQDISYSRTVEPGAPMLQMRVRAPLPLIGLIGPRGGIEVTGHAYWPD
;
A
#
# COMPACT_ATOMS: atom_id res chain seq x y z
N MET A 1 22.71 -4.92 -32.72
CA MET A 1 22.28 -4.33 -31.43
C MET A 1 20.74 -4.32 -31.33
N VAL A 2 20.10 -5.49 -31.40
CA VAL A 2 18.64 -5.62 -31.23
C VAL A 2 18.33 -6.32 -29.91
N GLY A 3 19.09 -7.38 -29.59
CA GLY A 3 18.99 -8.09 -28.31
C GLY A 3 19.17 -7.18 -27.09
N ALA A 4 20.17 -6.30 -27.09
CA ALA A 4 20.41 -5.38 -25.97
C ALA A 4 19.23 -4.42 -25.73
N LEU A 5 18.67 -3.84 -26.79
CA LEU A 5 17.49 -2.96 -26.68
C LEU A 5 16.26 -3.74 -26.17
N LEU A 6 16.05 -4.94 -26.70
CA LEU A 6 14.95 -5.80 -26.27
C LEU A 6 15.08 -6.16 -24.78
N THR A 7 16.27 -6.51 -24.30
CA THR A 7 16.52 -6.79 -22.89
C THR A 7 16.18 -5.58 -22.01
N VAL A 8 16.60 -4.37 -22.40
CA VAL A 8 16.27 -3.15 -21.66
C VAL A 8 14.76 -2.92 -21.58
N ILE A 9 14.04 -3.10 -22.70
CA ILE A 9 12.58 -2.96 -22.73
C ILE A 9 11.90 -4.00 -21.85
N VAL A 10 12.32 -5.26 -21.92
CA VAL A 10 11.76 -6.34 -21.08
C VAL A 10 11.97 -6.04 -19.60
N VAL A 11 13.19 -5.63 -19.21
CA VAL A 11 13.47 -5.23 -17.82
C VAL A 11 12.59 -4.06 -17.40
N ALA A 12 12.43 -3.03 -18.24
CA ALA A 12 11.57 -1.89 -17.93
C ALA A 12 10.10 -2.28 -17.72
N ILE A 13 9.57 -3.21 -18.53
CA ILE A 13 8.20 -3.72 -18.37
C ILE A 13 8.08 -4.53 -17.08
N VAL A 14 9.04 -5.40 -16.78
CA VAL A 14 9.05 -6.18 -15.53
C VAL A 14 9.13 -5.26 -14.31
N GLN A 15 9.96 -4.21 -14.35
CA GLN A 15 10.02 -3.19 -13.31
C GLN A 15 8.67 -2.49 -13.11
N LEU A 16 8.05 -2.04 -14.20
CA LEU A 16 6.74 -1.39 -14.14
C LEU A 16 5.68 -2.32 -13.55
N ALA A 17 5.64 -3.58 -14.01
CA ALA A 17 4.71 -4.58 -13.50
C ALA A 17 4.90 -4.83 -12.00
N LEU A 18 6.15 -4.91 -11.52
CA LEU A 18 6.47 -5.08 -10.11
C LEU A 18 6.01 -3.89 -9.26
N VAL A 19 6.28 -2.66 -9.71
CA VAL A 19 5.84 -1.44 -9.02
C VAL A 19 4.32 -1.38 -8.91
N LEU A 20 3.61 -1.67 -10.01
CA LEU A 20 2.15 -1.70 -10.03
C LEU A 20 1.60 -2.80 -9.12
N HIS A 21 2.19 -3.99 -9.14
CA HIS A 21 1.80 -5.09 -8.27
C HIS A 21 1.89 -4.70 -6.80
N VAL A 22 3.03 -4.18 -6.35
CA VAL A 22 3.21 -3.73 -4.95
C VAL A 22 2.23 -2.62 -4.61
N ARG A 23 2.11 -1.58 -5.43
CA ARG A 23 1.19 -0.46 -5.16
C ARG A 23 -0.25 -0.95 -5.01
N ASN A 24 -0.70 -1.84 -5.89
CA ASN A 24 -2.06 -2.38 -5.84
C ASN A 24 -2.28 -3.25 -4.60
N THR A 25 -1.32 -4.10 -4.24
CA THR A 25 -1.38 -4.90 -3.01
C THR A 25 -1.44 -4.01 -1.75
N LEU A 26 -0.66 -2.92 -1.71
CA LEU A 26 -0.71 -1.98 -0.58
C LEU A 26 -2.05 -1.24 -0.49
N ILE A 27 -2.62 -0.81 -1.63
CA ILE A 27 -3.95 -0.18 -1.68
C ILE A 27 -5.02 -1.14 -1.15
N ASP A 28 -4.99 -2.40 -1.60
CA ASP A 28 -5.93 -3.42 -1.16
C ASP A 28 -5.83 -3.70 0.34
N ALA A 29 -4.61 -3.81 0.87
CA ALA A 29 -4.38 -4.00 2.30
C ALA A 29 -4.80 -2.78 3.15
N ALA A 30 -4.58 -1.56 2.66
CA ALA A 30 -5.00 -0.33 3.32
C ALA A 30 -6.53 -0.21 3.36
N ALA A 31 -7.21 -0.47 2.23
CA ALA A 31 -8.66 -0.46 2.15
C ALA A 31 -9.28 -1.55 3.05
N SER A 32 -8.70 -2.75 3.04
CA SER A 32 -9.15 -3.87 3.87
C SER A 32 -8.98 -3.59 5.37
N GLY A 33 -7.87 -2.99 5.79
CA GLY A 33 -7.68 -2.61 7.19
C GLY A 33 -8.54 -1.43 7.62
N ALA A 34 -8.78 -0.46 6.75
CA ALA A 34 -9.76 0.60 7.02
C ALA A 34 -11.15 0.00 7.27
N ARG A 35 -11.62 -0.89 6.39
CA ARG A 35 -12.92 -1.58 6.56
C ARG A 35 -12.97 -2.43 7.81
N TYR A 36 -11.86 -3.06 8.17
CA TYR A 36 -11.77 -3.87 9.38
C TYR A 36 -11.84 -3.01 10.65
N GLY A 37 -11.14 -1.87 10.66
CA GLY A 37 -11.09 -0.96 11.80
C GLY A 37 -12.42 -0.25 12.07
N THR A 38 -13.32 -0.16 11.08
CA THR A 38 -14.66 0.45 11.20
C THR A 38 -15.75 -0.53 11.64
N LEU A 39 -15.44 -1.81 11.86
CA LEU A 39 -16.43 -2.78 12.36
C LEU A 39 -16.84 -2.42 13.79
N ALA A 40 -18.09 -2.74 14.17
CA ALA A 40 -18.68 -2.32 15.45
C ALA A 40 -17.86 -2.72 16.70
N ASP A 41 -17.24 -3.90 16.67
CA ASP A 41 -16.42 -4.43 17.77
C ASP A 41 -14.91 -4.22 17.53
N ARG A 42 -14.54 -3.31 16.63
CA ARG A 42 -13.14 -3.05 16.24
C ARG A 42 -12.78 -1.60 16.42
N SER A 43 -11.48 -1.40 16.58
CA SER A 43 -10.86 -0.09 16.65
C SER A 43 -10.02 0.20 15.41
N PRO A 44 -9.68 1.47 15.15
CA PRO A 44 -8.71 1.83 14.13
C PRO A 44 -7.36 1.12 14.29
N GLN A 45 -6.98 0.83 15.54
CA GLN A 45 -5.75 0.11 15.87
C GLN A 45 -5.81 -1.35 15.40
N ASP A 46 -6.97 -2.01 15.53
CA ASP A 46 -7.18 -3.36 14.98
C ASP A 46 -7.08 -3.35 13.45
N GLY A 47 -7.61 -2.29 12.81
CA GLY A 47 -7.47 -2.05 11.37
C GLY A 47 -6.02 -1.92 10.93
N LEU A 48 -5.21 -1.17 11.69
CA LEU A 48 -3.78 -0.99 11.43
C LEU A 48 -3.03 -2.31 11.53
N GLU A 49 -3.28 -3.08 12.59
CA GLU A 49 -2.64 -4.39 12.78
C GLU A 49 -3.06 -5.38 11.68
N ARG A 50 -4.33 -5.32 11.25
CA ARG A 50 -4.80 -6.09 10.11
C ARG A 50 -4.11 -5.69 8.81
N THR A 51 -3.94 -4.40 8.53
CA THR A 51 -3.18 -3.92 7.37
C THR A 51 -1.75 -4.44 7.41
N ARG A 52 -1.09 -4.37 8.58
CA ARG A 52 0.28 -4.91 8.77
C ARG A 52 0.35 -6.38 8.38
N GLN A 53 -0.55 -7.21 8.91
CA GLN A 53 -0.62 -8.65 8.62
C GLN A 53 -0.86 -8.95 7.14
N LEU A 54 -1.75 -8.21 6.48
CA LEU A 54 -2.05 -8.38 5.06
C LEU A 54 -0.83 -8.03 4.19
N ILE A 55 -0.12 -6.95 4.51
CA ILE A 55 1.08 -6.55 3.80
C ILE A 55 2.21 -7.56 4.05
N SER A 56 2.48 -7.94 5.29
CA SER A 56 3.55 -8.89 5.62
C SER A 56 3.27 -10.31 5.09
N GLY A 57 2.01 -10.68 4.90
CA GLY A 57 1.63 -11.97 4.30
C GLY A 57 1.68 -12.00 2.77
N SER A 58 1.55 -10.84 2.12
CA SER A 58 1.53 -10.73 0.65
C SER A 58 2.86 -10.23 0.07
N LEU A 59 3.59 -9.45 0.85
CA LEU A 59 4.90 -8.86 0.55
C LEU A 59 5.87 -9.22 1.70
N SER A 60 6.96 -8.46 1.87
CA SER A 60 7.85 -8.60 3.03
C SER A 60 7.49 -7.62 4.16
N GLU A 61 7.95 -7.92 5.37
CA GLU A 61 7.78 -7.02 6.54
C GLU A 61 8.33 -5.61 6.31
N GLY A 62 9.33 -5.45 5.43
CA GLY A 62 9.89 -4.15 5.06
C GLY A 62 8.86 -3.19 4.43
N PHE A 63 7.78 -3.70 3.85
CA PHE A 63 6.70 -2.89 3.29
C PHE A 63 5.63 -2.49 4.32
N ALA A 64 5.67 -3.07 5.53
CA ALA A 64 4.67 -2.87 6.58
C ALA A 64 5.18 -2.01 7.76
N GLN A 65 6.29 -1.28 7.57
CA GLN A 65 6.97 -0.54 8.63
C GLN A 65 6.30 0.79 8.98
N ASP A 66 5.75 1.50 8.00
CA ASP A 66 5.10 2.80 8.19
C ASP A 66 3.62 2.72 7.77
N ILE A 67 2.77 2.51 8.78
CA ILE A 67 1.32 2.45 8.66
C ILE A 67 0.75 3.40 9.70
N SER A 68 -0.15 4.27 9.28
CA SER A 68 -0.85 5.22 10.14
C SER A 68 -2.33 5.26 9.80
N TYR A 69 -3.15 5.66 10.76
CA TYR A 69 -4.57 5.90 10.53
C TYR A 69 -4.94 7.32 10.96
N SER A 70 -5.96 7.87 10.29
CA SER A 70 -6.58 9.14 10.67
C SER A 70 -8.08 9.06 10.43
N ARG A 71 -8.87 9.71 11.29
CA ARG A 71 -10.28 9.95 11.00
C ARG A 71 -10.36 11.18 10.09
N THR A 72 -10.98 11.03 8.94
CA THR A 72 -11.22 12.09 7.96
C THR A 72 -12.70 12.20 7.63
N VAL A 73 -13.09 13.27 6.95
CA VAL A 73 -14.46 13.49 6.48
C VAL A 73 -14.41 13.72 4.98
N GLU A 74 -14.88 12.75 4.19
CA GLU A 74 -14.86 12.77 2.71
C GLU A 74 -16.08 12.00 2.19
N PRO A 75 -16.91 12.52 1.26
CA PRO A 75 -17.40 13.89 1.06
C PRO A 75 -18.56 14.21 2.03
N GLY A 76 -18.24 14.47 3.30
CA GLY A 76 -19.24 14.77 4.34
C GLY A 76 -19.65 13.58 5.23
N ALA A 77 -19.10 12.39 4.98
CA ALA A 77 -19.26 11.23 5.84
C ALA A 77 -17.98 10.99 6.67
N PRO A 78 -18.08 10.67 7.97
CA PRO A 78 -16.94 10.23 8.77
C PRO A 78 -16.32 8.98 8.15
N MET A 79 -15.02 9.01 7.93
CA MET A 79 -14.23 7.94 7.34
C MET A 79 -13.00 7.63 8.18
N LEU A 80 -12.61 6.37 8.19
CA LEU A 80 -11.29 5.95 8.61
C LEU A 80 -10.38 5.89 7.38
N GLN A 81 -9.34 6.72 7.38
CA GLN A 81 -8.26 6.67 6.40
C GLN A 81 -7.11 5.85 6.97
N MET A 82 -6.68 4.84 6.23
CA MET A 82 -5.46 4.08 6.48
C MET A 82 -4.40 4.51 5.47
N ARG A 83 -3.25 5.01 5.94
CA ARG A 83 -2.13 5.45 5.12
C ARG A 83 -0.95 4.50 5.30
N VAL A 84 -0.37 4.06 4.19
CA VAL A 84 0.80 3.17 4.18
C VAL A 84 1.90 3.82 3.36
N ARG A 85 3.11 3.88 3.93
CA ARG A 85 4.33 4.30 3.26
C ARG A 85 5.30 3.14 3.18
N ALA A 86 5.79 2.89 1.97
CA ALA A 86 6.64 1.73 1.71
C ALA A 86 7.72 2.06 0.67
N PRO A 87 8.85 1.34 0.66
CA PRO A 87 9.89 1.55 -0.35
C PRO A 87 9.39 1.20 -1.76
N LEU A 88 9.97 1.83 -2.79
CA LEU A 88 9.76 1.44 -4.18
C LEU A 88 10.47 0.10 -4.47
N PRO A 89 9.80 -0.88 -5.09
CA PRO A 89 10.39 -2.19 -5.39
C PRO A 89 11.22 -2.15 -6.69
N LEU A 90 12.33 -1.40 -6.68
CA LEU A 90 13.19 -1.26 -7.86
C LEU A 90 14.38 -2.22 -7.82
N ILE A 91 14.77 -2.73 -8.99
CA ILE A 91 15.98 -3.53 -9.17
C ILE A 91 17.10 -2.60 -9.66
N GLY A 92 18.11 -2.34 -8.83
CA GLY A 92 19.32 -1.58 -9.19
C GLY A 92 19.65 -0.37 -8.30
N LEU A 93 20.74 0.35 -8.62
CA LEU A 93 21.28 1.50 -7.85
C LEU A 93 20.59 2.85 -8.14
N ILE A 94 19.77 2.93 -9.19
CA ILE A 94 19.12 4.18 -9.64
C ILE A 94 17.63 4.08 -9.35
N GLY A 95 17.26 4.28 -8.10
CA GLY A 95 15.87 4.46 -7.69
C GLY A 95 15.72 5.79 -6.96
N PRO A 96 14.68 6.61 -7.24
CA PRO A 96 14.38 7.73 -6.37
C PRO A 96 14.23 7.19 -4.93
N ARG A 97 14.86 7.84 -3.96
CA ARG A 97 14.75 7.48 -2.53
C ARG A 97 13.31 7.65 -1.98
N GLY A 98 12.38 8.10 -2.80
CA GLY A 98 10.98 8.26 -2.45
C GLY A 98 10.32 6.91 -2.26
N GLY A 99 9.57 6.75 -1.17
CA GLY A 99 8.64 5.65 -1.01
C GLY A 99 7.37 5.85 -1.84
N ILE A 100 6.57 4.79 -1.95
CA ILE A 100 5.18 4.86 -2.37
C ILE A 100 4.35 5.19 -1.13
N GLU A 101 3.45 6.17 -1.24
CA GLU A 101 2.37 6.38 -0.27
C GLU A 101 1.05 5.95 -0.89
N VAL A 102 0.28 5.13 -0.18
CA VAL A 102 -1.07 4.73 -0.57
C VAL A 102 -2.04 4.99 0.57
N THR A 103 -3.32 5.15 0.21
CA THR A 103 -4.40 5.36 1.18
C THR A 103 -5.57 4.45 0.89
N GLY A 104 -6.21 3.96 1.95
CA GLY A 104 -7.47 3.22 1.93
C GLY A 104 -8.49 3.89 2.83
N HIS A 105 -9.77 3.84 2.45
CA HIS A 105 -10.84 4.53 3.16
C HIS A 105 -11.99 3.57 3.46
N ALA A 106 -12.62 3.76 4.62
CA ALA A 106 -13.84 3.07 5.00
C ALA A 106 -14.75 4.00 5.80
N TYR A 107 -16.06 3.86 5.62
CA TYR A 107 -17.05 4.64 6.37
C TYR A 107 -17.00 4.26 7.84
N TRP A 108 -16.95 5.27 8.71
CA TRP A 108 -16.98 5.11 10.16
C TRP A 108 -18.37 5.51 10.67
N PRO A 109 -19.22 4.57 11.11
CA PRO A 109 -20.47 4.93 11.79
C PRO A 109 -20.13 5.53 13.17
N ASP A 110 -20.68 6.71 13.46
CA ASP A 110 -20.49 7.39 14.75
C ASP A 110 -20.98 6.55 15.95
#